data_AF-A0A7C7KXR4-F1
#
_entry.id   AF-A0A7C7KXR4-F1
#
_cell.length_a   1.000
_cell.length_b   1.000
_cell.length_c   1.000
_cell.angle_alpha   90.00
_cell.angle_beta   90.00
_cell.angle_gamma   90.00
#
_symmetry.space_group_name_H-M   'P 1'
#
loop_
_entity.id
_entity.type
_entity.pdbx_description
1 polymer ?
#
loop_
_entity_poly.entity_id
_entity_poly.type
_entity_poly.pdbx_seq_one_letter_code
_entity_poly.pdbx_strand_id
1 'polypeptide(L)'
;NFSRTVGQRLEIVPLSDPARLKVGDFLPVKVLFEGKPASFCWLFATYAGFSTDQDAYAYATDAGLDGTARIKLLHSGQWLVRAVLKRPPSPGRRGKCDWESYTATLTFALR
;
A
#
# COMPACT_ATOMS: atom_id res chain seq x y z
N ASN A 1 1.13 -11.88 14.05
CA ASN A 1 2.37 -11.16 13.71
C ASN A 1 2.05 -10.21 12.56
N PHE A 2 2.06 -8.89 12.78
CA PHE A 2 1.59 -7.90 11.80
C PHE A 2 2.63 -7.55 10.73
N SER A 3 3.92 -7.76 11.00
CA SER A 3 5.03 -7.35 10.12
C SER A 3 5.67 -8.52 9.36
N ARG A 4 5.07 -9.72 9.42
CA ARG A 4 5.59 -10.90 8.73
C ARG A 4 5.31 -10.79 7.25
N THR A 5 6.33 -10.99 6.42
CA THR A 5 6.16 -11.13 4.98
C THR A 5 5.48 -12.45 4.63
N VAL A 6 4.58 -12.42 3.65
CA VAL A 6 3.84 -13.59 3.15
C VAL A 6 4.25 -14.01 1.73
N GLY A 7 5.19 -13.29 1.11
CA GLY A 7 5.80 -13.69 -0.17
C GLY A 7 4.94 -13.33 -1.39
N GLN A 8 4.10 -12.31 -1.28
CA GLN A 8 3.38 -11.77 -2.44
C GLN A 8 4.37 -11.07 -3.39
N ARG A 9 4.02 -11.01 -4.68
CA ARG A 9 4.86 -10.31 -5.67
C ARG A 9 4.92 -8.82 -5.42
N LEU A 10 3.81 -8.18 -5.06
CA LEU A 10 3.78 -6.84 -4.48
C LEU A 10 3.18 -7.00 -3.09
N GLU A 11 3.81 -6.41 -2.09
CA GLU A 11 3.43 -6.62 -0.69
C GLU A 11 3.53 -5.31 0.08
N ILE A 12 2.56 -5.05 0.97
CA ILE A 12 2.58 -3.94 1.92
C ILE A 12 2.79 -4.55 3.32
N VAL A 13 3.89 -4.22 3.97
CA VAL A 13 4.24 -4.73 5.30
C VAL A 13 4.18 -3.59 6.31
N PRO A 14 3.30 -3.62 7.32
CA PRO A 14 3.32 -2.64 8.38
C PRO A 14 4.62 -2.73 9.20
N LEU A 15 5.21 -1.58 9.52
CA LEU A 15 6.42 -1.46 10.35
C LEU A 15 6.10 -1.16 11.82
N SER A 16 4.84 -0.82 12.11
CA SER A 16 4.29 -0.71 13.46
C SER A 16 2.94 -1.42 13.50
N ASP A 17 2.57 -1.92 14.68
CA ASP A 17 1.27 -2.56 14.90
C ASP A 17 0.14 -1.55 14.67
N PRO A 18 -0.68 -1.70 13.60
CA PRO A 18 -1.75 -0.74 13.31
C PRO A 18 -2.79 -0.65 14.43
N ALA A 19 -2.94 -1.71 15.24
CA ALA A 19 -3.90 -1.74 16.34
C ALA A 19 -3.49 -0.87 17.54
N ARG A 20 -2.26 -0.34 17.56
CA ARG A 20 -1.73 0.55 18.61
C ARG A 20 -1.66 2.02 18.19
N LEU A 21 -1.95 2.32 16.94
CA LEU A 21 -1.99 3.69 16.43
C LEU A 21 -3.33 4.33 16.76
N LYS A 22 -3.39 5.66 16.69
CA LYS A 22 -4.61 6.46 16.84
C LYS A 22 -4.73 7.49 15.74
N VAL A 23 -5.89 8.16 15.68
CA VAL A 23 -6.10 9.27 14.74
C VAL A 23 -5.03 10.35 14.94
N GLY A 24 -4.45 10.82 13.84
CA GLY A 24 -3.36 11.78 13.79
C GLY A 24 -1.97 11.14 13.65
N ASP A 25 -1.81 9.86 14.02
CA ASP A 25 -0.56 9.14 13.85
C ASP A 25 -0.27 8.84 12.37
N PHE A 26 0.96 8.41 12.12
CA PHE A 26 1.36 7.82 10.85
C PHE A 26 1.51 6.32 10.99
N LEU A 27 0.94 5.57 10.05
CA LEU A 27 1.27 4.17 9.83
C LEU A 27 2.50 4.07 8.92
N PRO A 28 3.70 3.74 9.44
CA PRO A 28 4.84 3.39 8.61
C PRO A 28 4.63 2.00 7.98
N VAL A 29 4.88 1.91 6.67
CA VAL A 29 4.82 0.66 5.91
C VAL A 29 6.06 0.50 5.04
N LYS A 30 6.42 -0.75 4.76
CA LYS A 30 7.40 -1.13 3.73
C LYS A 30 6.65 -1.73 2.56
N VAL A 31 6.89 -1.22 1.36
CA VAL A 31 6.38 -1.81 0.12
C VAL A 31 7.49 -2.63 -0.53
N LEU A 32 7.19 -3.89 -0.81
CA LEU A 32 8.11 -4.82 -1.42
C LEU A 32 7.58 -5.29 -2.76
N PHE A 33 8.44 -5.37 -3.77
CA PHE A 33 8.20 -6.08 -5.01
C PHE A 33 9.20 -7.23 -5.13
N GLU A 34 8.70 -8.47 -5.19
CA GLU A 34 9.49 -9.71 -5.23
C GLU A 34 10.52 -9.76 -4.08
N GLY A 35 10.07 -9.39 -2.89
CA GLY A 35 10.89 -9.37 -1.66
C GLY A 35 11.90 -8.22 -1.57
N LYS A 36 12.00 -7.34 -2.57
CA LYS A 36 12.91 -6.18 -2.59
C LYS A 36 12.13 -4.87 -2.43
N PRO A 37 12.74 -3.79 -1.91
CA PRO A 37 12.11 -2.48 -1.87
C PRO A 37 11.46 -2.05 -3.19
N ALA A 38 10.18 -1.68 -3.15
CA ALA A 38 9.46 -1.12 -4.28
C ALA A 38 9.52 0.42 -4.23
N SER A 39 10.66 0.98 -4.62
CA SER A 39 10.88 2.43 -4.62
C SER A 39 9.87 3.15 -5.51
N PHE A 40 9.38 4.30 -5.05
CA PHE A 40 8.41 5.17 -5.75
C PHE A 40 7.06 4.49 -6.07
N CYS A 41 6.75 3.37 -5.41
CA CYS A 41 5.46 2.71 -5.55
C CYS A 41 4.38 3.59 -4.91
N TRP A 42 3.31 3.88 -5.65
CA TRP A 42 2.18 4.65 -5.13
C TRP A 42 1.36 3.82 -4.15
N LEU A 43 0.98 4.46 -3.04
CA LEU A 43 0.01 3.99 -2.07
C LEU A 43 -1.15 4.98 -1.97
N PHE A 44 -2.33 4.41 -1.89
CA PHE A 44 -3.59 5.12 -1.74
C PHE A 44 -4.33 4.55 -0.55
N ALA A 45 -4.70 5.40 0.41
CA ALA A 45 -5.40 4.99 1.60
C ALA A 45 -6.79 5.64 1.68
N THR A 46 -7.76 4.87 2.14
CA THR A 46 -9.13 5.30 2.37
C THR A 46 -9.68 4.60 3.61
N TYR A 47 -10.83 5.05 4.10
CA TYR A 47 -11.50 4.47 5.25
C TYR A 47 -13.00 4.35 4.99
N ALA A 48 -13.65 3.45 5.72
CA ALA A 48 -15.08 3.24 5.62
C ALA A 48 -15.84 4.55 5.91
N GLY A 49 -16.67 4.98 4.95
CA GLY A 49 -17.44 6.22 5.04
C GLY A 49 -16.74 7.48 4.50
N PHE A 50 -15.53 7.37 3.92
CA PHE A 50 -14.83 8.54 3.36
C PHE A 50 -15.57 9.18 2.16
N SER A 51 -15.93 8.38 1.15
CA SER A 51 -16.63 8.86 -0.05
C SER A 51 -17.40 7.71 -0.70
N THR A 52 -18.44 8.05 -1.46
CA THR A 52 -19.18 7.14 -2.35
C THR A 52 -18.67 7.16 -3.78
N ASP A 53 -17.79 8.10 -4.12
CA ASP A 53 -17.21 8.23 -5.45
C ASP A 53 -16.20 7.11 -5.72
N GLN A 54 -16.16 6.63 -6.97
CA GLN A 54 -15.18 5.64 -7.38
C GLN A 54 -13.76 6.22 -7.36
N ASP A 55 -12.80 5.41 -6.92
CA ASP A 55 -11.37 5.77 -6.81
C ASP A 55 -11.07 7.04 -5.97
N ALA A 56 -11.96 7.39 -5.03
CA ALA A 56 -11.71 8.43 -4.04
C ALA A 56 -10.84 7.90 -2.88
N TYR A 57 -9.73 8.59 -2.62
CA TYR A 57 -8.77 8.26 -1.55
C TYR A 57 -8.60 9.42 -0.58
N ALA A 58 -8.60 9.11 0.71
CA ALA A 58 -8.39 10.09 1.78
C ALA A 58 -6.92 10.50 1.91
N TYR A 59 -6.00 9.67 1.44
CA TYR A 59 -4.58 9.94 1.47
C TYR A 59 -3.86 9.25 0.31
N ALA A 60 -2.86 9.91 -0.26
CA ALA A 60 -2.00 9.35 -1.29
C ALA A 60 -0.55 9.72 -1.00
N THR A 61 0.36 8.77 -1.20
CA THR A 61 1.81 8.95 -1.01
C THR A 61 2.56 7.90 -1.81
N ASP A 62 3.83 8.13 -2.13
CA ASP A 62 4.71 7.13 -2.70
C ASP A 62 5.73 6.62 -1.67
N ALA A 63 6.23 5.41 -1.91
CA ALA A 63 7.32 4.85 -1.14
C ALA A 63 8.66 5.52 -1.51
N GLY A 64 9.49 5.83 -0.53
CA GLY A 64 10.83 6.36 -0.75
C GLY A 64 11.77 5.37 -1.45
N LEU A 65 13.04 5.77 -1.62
CA LEU A 65 14.07 4.92 -2.24
C LEU A 65 14.22 3.56 -1.57
N ASP A 66 14.08 3.50 -0.25
CA ASP A 66 14.17 2.27 0.50
C ASP A 66 12.84 1.48 0.51
N GLY A 67 11.80 1.92 -0.19
CA GLY A 67 10.48 1.29 -0.21
C GLY A 67 9.62 1.60 1.02
N THR A 68 10.02 2.53 1.89
CA THR A 68 9.23 2.91 3.06
C THR A 68 8.28 4.06 2.73
N ALA A 69 7.05 4.01 3.24
CA ALA A 69 6.06 5.07 3.15
C ALA A 69 5.41 5.34 4.51
N ARG A 70 4.80 6.52 4.68
CA ARG A 70 4.09 6.91 5.90
C ARG A 70 2.69 7.39 5.55
N ILE A 71 1.67 6.70 6.05
CA ILE A 71 0.27 7.02 5.77
C ILE A 71 -0.31 7.75 6.97
N LYS A 72 -0.82 8.97 6.79
CA LYS A 72 -1.45 9.71 7.89
C LYS A 72 -2.86 9.17 8.15
N LEU A 73 -3.14 8.81 9.39
CA LEU A 73 -4.43 8.25 9.80
C LEU A 73 -5.38 9.36 10.23
N LEU A 74 -6.34 9.68 9.36
CA LEU A 74 -7.20 10.86 9.50
C LEU A 74 -8.53 10.58 10.22
N HIS A 75 -8.85 9.32 10.48
CA HIS A 75 -10.17 8.88 10.96
C HIS A 75 -10.06 7.52 11.65
N SER A 76 -10.92 7.26 12.64
CA SER A 76 -11.03 5.96 13.30
C SER A 76 -11.77 4.93 12.42
N GLY A 77 -11.80 3.66 12.81
CA GLY A 77 -12.55 2.62 12.08
C GLY A 77 -11.72 1.89 11.03
N GLN A 78 -12.40 1.32 10.02
CA GLN A 78 -11.78 0.40 9.06
C GLN A 78 -11.05 1.17 7.95
N TRP A 79 -9.79 0.83 7.75
CA TRP A 79 -8.92 1.38 6.72
C TRP A 79 -8.61 0.36 5.63
N LEU A 80 -8.46 0.86 4.41
CA LEU A 80 -7.89 0.15 3.27
C LEU A 80 -6.73 0.96 2.71
N VAL A 81 -5.58 0.31 2.58
CA VAL A 81 -4.40 0.84 1.89
C VAL A 81 -4.18 0.00 0.64
N ARG A 82 -4.04 0.63 -0.51
CA ARG A 82 -3.82 0.03 -1.82
C ARG A 82 -2.48 0.50 -2.38
N ALA A 83 -1.56 -0.42 -2.64
CA ALA A 83 -0.34 -0.14 -3.39
C ALA A 83 -0.54 -0.57 -4.85
N VAL A 84 -0.08 0.26 -5.79
CA VAL A 84 -0.17 -0.02 -7.23
C VAL A 84 1.20 0.18 -7.87
N LEU A 85 1.70 -0.88 -8.52
CA LEU A 85 2.95 -0.85 -9.26
C LEU A 85 2.71 -1.26 -10.71
N LYS A 86 2.96 -0.34 -11.65
CA LYS A 86 2.94 -0.62 -13.09
C LYS A 86 4.37 -0.74 -13.61
N ARG A 87 4.65 -1.76 -14.40
CA ARG A 87 5.95 -1.99 -15.03
C ARG A 87 5.80 -2.36 -16.50
N PRO A 88 6.81 -2.07 -17.34
CA PRO A 88 6.84 -2.60 -18.69
C PRO A 88 6.73 -4.13 -18.69
N PRO A 89 6.28 -4.74 -19.80
CA PRO A 89 6.12 -6.18 -19.89
C PRO A 89 7.45 -6.90 -19.66
N SER A 90 7.39 -7.98 -18.89
CA SER A 90 8.53 -8.89 -18.73
C SER A 90 8.95 -9.49 -20.08
N PRO A 91 10.20 -9.98 -20.23
CA PRO A 91 10.70 -10.49 -21.50
C PRO A 91 9.79 -11.49 -22.22
N GLY A 92 9.13 -12.40 -21.48
CA GLY A 92 8.19 -13.38 -22.03
C GLY A 92 6.78 -12.86 -22.36
N ARG A 93 6.48 -11.61 -21.96
CA ARG A 93 5.19 -10.93 -22.21
C ARG A 93 5.30 -9.75 -23.16
N ARG A 94 6.49 -9.40 -23.64
CA ARG A 94 6.65 -8.36 -24.67
C ARG A 94 5.80 -8.68 -25.90
N GLY A 95 5.07 -7.68 -26.40
CA GLY A 95 4.14 -7.83 -27.51
C GLY A 95 2.81 -8.52 -27.18
N LYS A 96 2.61 -8.96 -25.92
CA LYS A 96 1.35 -9.56 -25.44
C LYS A 96 0.54 -8.62 -24.54
N CYS A 97 1.18 -7.63 -23.94
CA CYS A 97 0.55 -6.56 -23.20
C CYS A 97 1.43 -5.30 -23.24
N ASP A 98 0.85 -4.15 -22.90
CA ASP A 98 1.58 -2.88 -22.80
C ASP A 98 2.22 -2.68 -21.43
N TRP A 99 1.55 -3.17 -20.37
CA TRP A 99 1.97 -3.00 -18.98
C TRP A 99 1.62 -4.24 -18.16
N GLU A 100 2.47 -4.53 -17.17
CA GLU A 100 2.14 -5.42 -16.05
C GLU A 100 1.77 -4.55 -14.85
N SER A 101 0.55 -4.73 -14.33
CA SER A 101 0.06 -4.01 -13.15
C SER A 101 -0.04 -4.98 -11.97
N TYR A 102 0.50 -4.56 -10.84
CA TYR A 102 0.49 -5.29 -9.58
C TYR A 102 -0.24 -4.44 -8.54
N THR A 103 -1.13 -5.08 -7.79
CA THR A 103 -1.89 -4.44 -6.71
C THR A 103 -1.74 -5.25 -5.44
N ALA A 104 -1.46 -4.56 -4.34
CA ALA A 104 -1.47 -5.13 -2.99
C ALA A 104 -2.41 -4.30 -2.13
N THR A 105 -3.09 -4.95 -1.20
CA THR A 105 -3.95 -4.27 -0.23
C THR A 105 -3.64 -4.68 1.20
N LEU A 106 -3.74 -3.72 2.11
CA LEU A 106 -3.64 -3.91 3.54
C LEU A 106 -4.87 -3.28 4.19
N THR A 107 -5.60 -4.05 4.99
CA THR A 107 -6.76 -3.58 5.75
C THR A 107 -6.50 -3.73 7.25
N PHE A 108 -6.98 -2.76 8.02
CA PHE A 108 -6.86 -2.76 9.48
C PHE A 108 -7.92 -1.86 10.10
N ALA A 109 -8.16 -2.04 11.40
CA ALA A 109 -9.06 -1.20 12.17
C ALA A 109 -8.26 -0.28 13.10
N LEU A 110 -8.56 1.01 13.04
CA LEU A 110 -8.09 2.00 14.00
C LEU A 110 -9.16 2.20 15.08
N ARG A 111 -8.74 2.25 16.35
CA ARG A 111 -9.65 2.52 17.47
C ARG A 111 -9.60 3.98 17.88
#